data_AF-A0AAN9BKC2-F1
#
_entry.id   AF-A0AAN9BKC2-F1
#
_cell.length_a   1.000
_cell.length_b   1.000
_cell.length_c   1.000
_cell.angle_alpha   90.00
_cell.angle_beta   90.00
_cell.angle_gamma   90.00
#
_symmetry.space_group_name_H-M   'P 1'
#
loop_
_entity.id
_entity.type
_entity.pdbx_description
1 polymer ?
#
loop_
_entity_poly.entity_id
_entity_poly.type
_entity_poly.pdbx_seq_one_letter_code
_entity_poly.pdbx_strand_id
1 'polypeptide(L)'
;MVRPDPLGDQWTWVLMKGMFYVYLGKSVPLSTSGALYLTTSEKISMRIYSTQKEMEGTTMLSFVYLEGNMPLQLSGTHMACTLEVQENAKKYGYDENIVFDGKFIILDEGNMYAKSSAEFNIRVTGSYILSLRGDPSSGQHLKLQVFRNHQVAFTSFSQHGVSSGQAGVFNFKKGDKLYVRARYVRDVGVHTMISIALLYTEE
;
A
#
# COMPACT_ATOMS: atom_id res chain seq x y z
N MET A 1 25.68 -48.31 5.26
CA MET A 1 25.01 -48.03 6.55
C MET A 1 25.42 -46.62 6.96
N VAL A 2 24.69 -45.61 6.47
CA VAL A 2 24.95 -44.19 6.73
C VAL A 2 24.09 -43.81 7.93
N ARG A 3 24.70 -43.22 8.96
CA ARG A 3 24.01 -42.79 10.18
C ARG A 3 23.04 -41.63 9.85
N PRO A 4 21.87 -41.54 10.50
CA PRO A 4 21.02 -40.37 10.40
C PRO A 4 21.71 -39.16 11.05
N ASP A 5 21.60 -38.01 10.39
CA ASP A 5 21.97 -36.70 10.93
C ASP A 5 21.12 -36.40 12.19
N PRO A 6 21.71 -35.99 13.33
CA PRO A 6 20.97 -35.75 14.58
C PRO A 6 20.26 -34.39 14.65
N LEU A 7 20.36 -33.54 13.63
CA LEU A 7 19.68 -32.24 13.61
C LEU A 7 18.42 -32.35 12.74
N GLY A 8 17.34 -32.77 13.42
CA GLY A 8 16.03 -32.98 12.83
C GLY A 8 15.48 -31.77 12.08
N ASP A 9 14.62 -32.08 11.13
CA ASP A 9 13.80 -31.18 10.32
C ASP A 9 13.46 -29.84 11.00
N GLN A 10 14.30 -28.83 10.79
CA GLN A 10 13.92 -27.43 10.93
C GLN A 10 13.92 -26.81 9.55
N TRP A 11 12.78 -26.92 8.88
CA TRP A 11 12.50 -26.15 7.68
C TRP A 11 12.39 -24.68 8.07
N THR A 12 13.43 -23.90 7.74
CA THR A 12 13.40 -22.44 7.92
C THR A 12 12.61 -21.81 6.79
N TRP A 13 11.35 -21.49 7.04
CA TRP A 13 10.57 -20.60 6.19
C TRP A 13 11.18 -19.19 6.21
N VAL A 14 11.51 -18.60 5.05
CA VAL A 14 11.86 -17.17 5.01
C VAL A 14 10.65 -16.44 4.41
N LEU A 15 10.01 -15.65 5.26
CA LEU A 15 8.97 -14.71 4.88
C LEU A 15 9.66 -13.41 4.45
N MET A 16 9.45 -12.99 3.20
CA MET A 16 9.98 -11.74 2.65
C MET A 16 8.80 -10.79 2.45
N LYS A 17 8.82 -9.66 3.17
CA LYS A 17 7.83 -8.59 2.93
C LYS A 17 8.41 -7.60 1.96
N GLY A 18 7.77 -7.34 0.82
CA GLY A 18 8.31 -6.48 -0.22
C GLY A 18 7.45 -5.25 -0.46
N MET A 19 8.05 -4.06 -0.48
CA MET A 19 7.42 -2.88 -1.08
C MET A 19 7.99 -2.68 -2.48
N PHE A 20 7.10 -2.49 -3.45
CA PHE A 20 7.50 -2.20 -4.83
C PHE A 20 7.04 -0.80 -5.23
N TYR A 21 7.85 -0.13 -6.05
CA TYR A 21 7.50 1.08 -6.77
C TYR A 21 7.63 0.80 -8.25
N VAL A 22 6.56 1.01 -8.99
CA VAL A 22 6.57 0.96 -10.45
C VAL A 22 6.45 2.38 -10.98
N TYR A 23 7.24 2.73 -11.98
CA TYR A 23 7.15 3.97 -12.75
C TYR A 23 7.10 3.60 -14.23
N LEU A 24 6.11 4.09 -14.98
CA LEU A 24 5.94 3.81 -16.41
C LEU A 24 6.03 5.10 -17.24
N GLY A 25 7.11 5.25 -18.02
CA GLY A 25 7.23 6.20 -19.14
C GLY A 25 7.37 7.70 -18.81
N LYS A 26 7.73 8.49 -19.83
CA LYS A 26 7.99 9.95 -19.72
C LYS A 26 6.76 10.85 -19.93
N SER A 27 5.72 10.37 -20.62
CA SER A 27 4.60 11.21 -21.10
C SER A 27 3.38 11.21 -20.18
N VAL A 28 3.10 10.12 -19.46
CA VAL A 28 2.13 10.05 -18.37
C VAL A 28 2.68 9.07 -17.33
N PRO A 29 3.32 9.54 -16.24
CA PRO A 29 3.93 8.66 -15.26
C PRO A 29 2.83 7.90 -14.51
N LEU A 30 2.64 6.63 -14.85
CA LEU A 30 1.85 5.73 -14.01
C LEU A 30 2.75 5.18 -12.92
N SER A 31 2.31 5.33 -11.67
CA SER A 31 3.00 4.73 -10.55
C SER A 31 2.05 4.00 -9.62
N THR A 32 2.55 2.90 -9.06
CA THR A 32 1.86 2.17 -8.01
C THR A 32 2.86 1.63 -7.02
N SER A 33 2.38 1.41 -5.80
CA SER A 33 3.15 0.72 -4.78
C SER A 33 2.25 -0.08 -3.87
N GLY A 34 2.76 -1.22 -3.43
CA GLY A 34 2.08 -2.16 -2.56
C GLY A 34 3.08 -2.88 -1.68
N ALA A 35 2.60 -3.34 -0.53
CA ALA A 35 3.29 -4.30 0.30
C ALA A 35 2.66 -5.69 0.08
N LEU A 36 3.50 -6.71 -0.03
CA LEU A 36 3.08 -8.11 -0.25
C LEU A 36 3.80 -9.04 0.73
N TYR A 37 3.13 -10.11 1.12
CA TYR A 37 3.79 -11.29 1.67
C TYR A 37 4.33 -12.16 0.56
N LEU A 38 5.60 -12.54 0.67
CA LEU A 38 6.23 -13.52 -0.19
C LEU A 38 6.89 -14.61 0.64
N THR A 39 6.82 -15.82 0.13
CA THR A 39 7.62 -16.97 0.52
C THR A 39 8.91 -17.02 -0.31
N THR A 40 9.91 -17.77 0.15
CA THR A 40 11.20 -17.96 -0.57
C THR A 40 11.07 -18.47 -1.99
N SER A 41 10.00 -19.18 -2.30
CA SER A 41 9.75 -19.76 -3.62
C SER A 41 9.00 -18.83 -4.56
N GLU A 42 8.38 -17.77 -4.06
CA GLU A 42 7.55 -16.88 -4.85
C GLU A 42 8.39 -15.89 -5.65
N LYS A 43 7.93 -15.62 -6.88
CA LYS A 43 8.56 -14.69 -7.80
C LYS A 43 7.59 -13.57 -8.11
N ILE A 44 8.00 -12.33 -7.88
CA ILE A 44 7.30 -11.16 -8.41
C ILE A 44 7.89 -10.84 -9.79
N SER A 45 7.02 -10.59 -10.76
CA SER A 45 7.40 -10.03 -12.04
C SER A 45 6.42 -8.93 -12.42
N MET A 46 6.91 -7.91 -13.13
CA MET A 46 6.06 -6.92 -13.75
C MET A 46 5.88 -7.29 -15.22
N ARG A 47 4.63 -7.41 -15.66
CA ARG A 47 4.30 -7.53 -17.06
C ARG A 47 3.65 -6.25 -17.54
N ILE A 48 4.19 -5.70 -18.61
CA ILE A 48 3.68 -4.50 -19.26
C ILE A 48 2.70 -4.93 -20.34
N TYR A 49 1.45 -4.47 -20.22
CA TYR A 49 0.43 -4.61 -21.25
C TYR A 49 0.26 -3.25 -21.94
N SER A 50 1.08 -2.98 -22.96
CA SER A 50 1.04 -1.72 -23.72
C SER A 50 0.98 -2.01 -25.22
N THR A 51 0.21 -1.19 -25.95
CA THR A 51 0.23 -1.15 -27.41
C THR A 51 1.35 -0.26 -27.96
N GLN A 52 2.04 0.51 -27.09
CA GLN A 52 3.15 1.38 -27.47
C GLN A 52 4.50 0.67 -27.32
N LYS A 53 5.33 0.78 -28.37
CA LYS A 53 6.61 0.06 -28.52
C LYS A 53 7.76 0.60 -27.67
N GLU A 54 7.65 1.80 -27.12
CA GLU A 54 8.72 2.47 -26.40
C GLU A 54 8.26 2.91 -25.01
N MET A 55 8.94 2.39 -23.98
CA MET A 55 8.71 2.74 -22.58
C MET A 55 10.02 3.17 -21.92
N GLU A 56 10.69 4.13 -22.56
CA GLU A 56 11.88 4.76 -21.98
C GLU A 56 11.60 5.30 -20.58
N GLY A 57 12.51 5.02 -19.64
CA GLY A 57 12.42 5.49 -18.26
C GLY A 57 11.55 4.63 -17.34
N THR A 58 11.06 3.48 -17.79
CA THR A 58 10.33 2.55 -16.91
C THR A 58 11.23 1.98 -15.83
N THR A 59 10.80 2.11 -14.57
CA THR A 59 11.54 1.62 -13.41
C THR A 59 10.64 0.71 -12.58
N MET A 60 11.16 -0.46 -12.22
CA MET A 60 10.60 -1.26 -11.13
C MET A 60 11.67 -1.35 -10.06
N LEU A 61 11.35 -0.85 -8.87
CA LEU A 61 12.18 -0.99 -7.69
C LEU A 61 11.40 -1.83 -6.68
N SER A 62 12.02 -2.89 -6.18
CA SER A 62 11.50 -3.68 -5.08
C SER A 62 12.55 -3.79 -4.00
N PHE A 63 12.17 -3.61 -2.75
CA PHE A 63 13.04 -3.89 -1.62
C PHE A 63 12.32 -4.80 -0.64
N VAL A 64 13.09 -5.66 0.00
CA VAL A 64 12.63 -6.46 1.13
C VAL A 64 12.64 -5.57 2.34
N TYR A 65 11.48 -5.41 2.93
CA TYR A 65 11.21 -4.51 4.01
C TYR A 65 11.35 -5.18 5.38
N LEU A 66 11.00 -6.47 5.47
CA LEU A 66 11.18 -7.28 6.66
C LEU A 66 11.52 -8.70 6.22
N GLU A 67 12.62 -9.23 6.77
CA GLU A 67 13.07 -10.60 6.59
C GLU A 67 12.93 -11.34 7.93
N GLY A 68 12.27 -12.49 7.94
CA GLY A 68 12.53 -13.49 8.99
C GLY A 68 11.34 -14.22 9.60
N ASN A 69 11.58 -15.51 9.84
CA ASN A 69 10.97 -16.32 10.90
C ASN A 69 11.34 -15.72 12.27
N MET A 70 10.68 -14.65 12.69
CA MET A 70 10.86 -14.16 14.06
C MET A 70 9.87 -14.85 15.00
N PRO A 71 10.30 -15.26 16.22
CA PRO A 71 9.41 -15.87 17.19
C PRO A 71 8.20 -14.96 17.45
N LEU A 72 7.02 -15.58 17.60
CA LEU A 72 5.69 -14.97 17.83
C LEU A 72 5.64 -13.82 18.86
N GLN A 73 6.67 -13.65 19.68
CA GLN A 73 6.82 -12.58 20.66
C GLN A 73 7.05 -11.18 20.08
N LEU A 74 7.48 -11.04 18.81
CA LEU A 74 7.58 -9.72 18.13
C LEU A 74 6.32 -9.34 17.32
N SER A 75 5.21 -10.07 17.51
CA SER A 75 3.94 -9.88 16.79
C SER A 75 3.25 -8.51 16.98
N GLY A 76 3.86 -7.58 17.71
CA GLY A 76 3.34 -6.23 17.97
C GLY A 76 4.10 -5.09 17.31
N THR A 77 5.24 -5.32 16.66
CA THR A 77 6.08 -4.26 16.07
C THR A 77 6.08 -4.25 14.54
N HIS A 78 5.31 -5.13 13.91
CA HIS A 78 5.14 -5.17 12.46
C HIS A 78 3.79 -4.61 12.09
N MET A 79 3.80 -3.55 11.29
CA MET A 79 2.57 -2.89 10.82
C MET A 79 2.73 -2.63 9.33
N ALA A 80 1.88 -3.24 8.52
CA ALA A 80 1.84 -2.98 7.08
C ALA A 80 0.43 -3.24 6.56
N CYS A 81 -0.10 -2.33 5.75
CA CYS A 81 -1.42 -2.48 5.17
C CYS A 81 -1.44 -1.94 3.75
N THR A 82 -1.94 -2.73 2.80
CA THR A 82 -2.15 -2.33 1.41
C THR A 82 -3.57 -2.69 1.00
N LEU A 83 -4.32 -1.68 0.58
CA LEU A 83 -5.73 -1.79 0.22
C LEU A 83 -6.00 -1.14 -1.14
N GLU A 84 -7.00 -1.66 -1.83
CA GLU A 84 -7.43 -1.21 -3.15
C GLU A 84 -8.96 -1.03 -3.22
N VAL A 85 -9.42 -0.02 -3.96
CA VAL A 85 -10.84 0.15 -4.31
C VAL A 85 -11.15 -0.69 -5.56
N GLN A 86 -12.08 -1.64 -5.43
CA GLN A 86 -12.40 -2.58 -6.52
C GLN A 86 -13.80 -2.38 -7.12
N GLU A 87 -14.81 -1.97 -6.33
CA GLU A 87 -16.16 -1.80 -6.87
C GLU A 87 -16.22 -0.70 -7.92
N ASN A 88 -16.83 -1.03 -9.07
CA ASN A 88 -17.10 -0.14 -10.20
C ASN A 88 -17.39 1.28 -9.71
N ALA A 89 -16.51 2.24 -10.03
CA ALA A 89 -16.66 3.68 -9.82
C ALA A 89 -17.68 4.02 -8.72
N LYS A 90 -17.34 3.69 -7.46
CA LYS A 90 -18.25 4.01 -6.37
C LYS A 90 -18.36 5.53 -6.28
N LYS A 91 -19.61 6.01 -6.31
CA LYS A 91 -19.91 7.41 -6.13
C LYS A 91 -19.69 7.81 -4.69
N TYR A 92 -18.59 8.48 -4.41
CA TYR A 92 -18.35 9.12 -3.13
C TYR A 92 -18.93 10.53 -3.16
N GLY A 93 -19.67 10.87 -2.12
CA GLY A 93 -20.08 12.25 -1.86
C GLY A 93 -18.87 13.15 -1.60
N TYR A 94 -19.10 14.46 -1.70
CA TYR A 94 -18.09 15.45 -1.32
C TYR A 94 -17.75 15.27 0.16
N ASP A 95 -16.45 15.13 0.46
CA ASP A 95 -15.93 14.96 1.83
C ASP A 95 -16.29 13.64 2.51
N GLU A 96 -16.64 12.62 1.73
CA GLU A 96 -16.84 11.27 2.25
C GLU A 96 -15.50 10.53 2.42
N ASN A 97 -15.43 9.70 3.47
CA ASN A 97 -14.33 8.77 3.66
C ASN A 97 -14.39 7.69 2.58
N ILE A 98 -13.25 7.42 1.95
CA ILE A 98 -13.10 6.32 1.01
C ILE A 98 -13.07 5.02 1.80
N VAL A 99 -14.05 4.16 1.53
CA VAL A 99 -14.11 2.82 2.10
C VAL A 99 -13.37 1.90 1.15
N PHE A 100 -12.24 1.39 1.60
CA PHE A 100 -11.57 0.28 0.93
C PHE A 100 -12.35 -0.98 1.32
N ASP A 101 -13.20 -1.45 0.42
CA ASP A 101 -14.20 -2.48 0.70
C ASP A 101 -13.62 -3.86 1.06
N GLY A 102 -12.29 -4.02 0.96
CA GLY A 102 -11.56 -5.18 1.46
C GLY A 102 -11.79 -6.46 0.66
N LYS A 103 -12.44 -6.38 -0.53
CA LYS A 103 -12.45 -7.52 -1.46
C LYS A 103 -11.04 -7.86 -1.96
N PHE A 104 -10.13 -6.89 -1.90
CA PHE A 104 -8.69 -7.06 -2.06
C PHE A 104 -7.96 -6.36 -0.90
N ILE A 105 -8.01 -6.95 0.29
CA ILE A 105 -6.96 -6.70 1.29
C ILE A 105 -5.73 -7.43 0.77
N ILE A 106 -4.79 -6.68 0.19
CA ILE A 106 -3.52 -7.24 -0.26
C ILE A 106 -2.69 -7.61 0.98
N LEU A 107 -2.74 -6.75 2.00
CA LEU A 107 -2.06 -6.92 3.28
C LEU A 107 -2.75 -6.10 4.38
N ASP A 108 -2.91 -6.64 5.59
CA ASP A 108 -3.30 -5.87 6.80
C ASP A 108 -2.66 -6.46 8.06
N GLU A 109 -1.33 -6.41 8.11
CA GLU A 109 -0.55 -6.84 9.27
C GLU A 109 -0.70 -5.86 10.43
N GLY A 110 -1.06 -6.40 11.59
CA GLY A 110 -1.37 -5.62 12.78
C GLY A 110 -2.81 -5.11 12.83
N ASN A 111 -3.69 -5.53 11.91
CA ASN A 111 -5.10 -5.13 11.85
C ASN A 111 -5.24 -3.60 11.94
N MET A 112 -4.56 -2.91 11.03
CA MET A 112 -4.51 -1.45 10.96
C MET A 112 -5.84 -0.90 10.50
N TYR A 113 -6.52 -1.53 9.55
CA TYR A 113 -7.68 -0.94 8.90
C TYR A 113 -9.02 -1.37 9.52
N ALA A 114 -9.80 -0.39 9.98
CA ALA A 114 -11.15 -0.59 10.46
C ALA A 114 -12.17 -0.20 9.37
N LYS A 115 -12.68 -1.21 8.64
CA LYS A 115 -13.64 -0.99 7.55
C LYS A 115 -14.92 -0.25 7.97
N SER A 116 -15.40 -0.44 9.20
CA SER A 116 -16.62 0.20 9.72
C SER A 116 -16.50 1.73 9.82
N SER A 117 -15.30 2.25 10.09
CA SER A 117 -15.03 3.70 10.13
C SER A 117 -14.22 4.20 8.93
N ALA A 118 -13.71 3.30 8.10
CA ALA A 118 -12.74 3.57 7.04
C ALA A 118 -11.46 4.26 7.54
N GLU A 119 -10.99 3.86 8.72
CA GLU A 119 -9.81 4.43 9.38
C GLU A 119 -8.67 3.42 9.50
N PHE A 120 -7.44 3.86 9.31
CA PHE A 120 -6.24 3.17 9.74
C PHE A 120 -5.88 3.61 11.16
N ASN A 121 -5.76 2.64 12.07
CA ASN A 121 -5.42 2.87 13.46
C ASN A 121 -3.94 2.57 13.67
N ILE A 122 -3.16 3.59 13.96
CA ILE A 122 -1.74 3.44 14.27
C ILE A 122 -1.59 2.81 15.65
N ARG A 123 -1.03 1.61 15.71
CA ARG A 123 -0.88 0.84 16.96
C ARG A 123 0.47 1.00 17.63
N VAL A 124 1.47 1.45 16.86
CA VAL A 124 2.86 1.55 17.29
C VAL A 124 3.39 2.92 16.89
N THR A 125 4.05 3.61 17.82
CA THR A 125 4.74 4.88 17.52
C THR A 125 5.97 4.60 16.66
N GLY A 126 6.16 5.36 15.60
CA GLY A 126 7.30 5.19 14.72
C GLY A 126 7.18 5.95 13.42
N SER A 127 8.17 5.74 12.55
CA SER A 127 8.18 6.30 11.20
C SER A 127 7.58 5.30 10.23
N TYR A 128 6.59 5.75 9.45
CA TYR A 128 5.90 4.94 8.47
C TYR A 128 6.13 5.50 7.08
N ILE A 129 6.31 4.62 6.10
CA ILE A 129 6.17 4.99 4.69
C ILE A 129 4.70 4.82 4.32
N LEU A 130 4.17 5.84 3.66
CA LEU A 130 2.78 5.88 3.23
C LEU A 130 2.74 6.31 1.77
N SER A 131 1.98 5.58 0.96
CA SER A 131 1.72 5.91 -0.43
C SER A 131 0.23 5.82 -0.74
N LEU A 132 -0.19 6.68 -1.66
CA LEU A 132 -1.54 6.75 -2.17
C LEU A 132 -1.48 6.90 -3.67
N ARG A 133 -2.26 6.09 -4.38
CA ARG A 133 -2.53 6.23 -5.80
C ARG A 133 -4.02 6.47 -5.97
N GLY A 134 -4.38 7.56 -6.64
CA GLY A 134 -5.74 7.84 -7.08
C GLY A 134 -5.88 7.62 -8.57
N ASP A 135 -6.83 6.78 -8.96
CA ASP A 135 -7.20 6.58 -10.35
C ASP A 135 -8.55 7.27 -10.58
N PRO A 136 -8.62 8.40 -11.32
CA PRO A 136 -9.89 9.02 -11.67
C PRO A 136 -10.65 8.18 -12.69
N SER A 137 -11.98 8.24 -12.67
CA SER A 137 -12.76 7.79 -13.83
C SER A 137 -12.47 8.67 -15.06
N SER A 138 -12.58 8.09 -16.26
CA SER A 138 -12.24 8.77 -17.52
C SER A 138 -12.87 10.17 -17.63
N GLY A 139 -12.05 11.16 -17.98
CA GLY A 139 -12.47 12.56 -18.15
C GLY A 139 -12.74 13.33 -16.85
N GLN A 140 -12.61 12.71 -15.67
CA GLN A 140 -12.85 13.37 -14.39
C GLN A 140 -11.55 13.79 -13.69
N HIS A 141 -11.67 14.77 -12.79
CA HIS A 141 -10.59 15.14 -11.87
C HIS A 141 -10.70 14.28 -10.62
N LEU A 142 -9.60 14.02 -9.90
CA LEU A 142 -9.64 13.35 -8.61
C LEU A 142 -8.72 14.00 -7.59
N LYS A 143 -9.31 14.51 -6.50
CA LYS A 143 -8.56 15.00 -5.34
C LYS A 143 -8.79 14.06 -4.18
N LEU A 144 -7.71 13.43 -3.76
CA LEU A 144 -7.66 12.61 -2.55
C LEU A 144 -6.89 13.35 -1.48
N GLN A 145 -7.38 13.29 -0.25
CA GLN A 145 -6.68 13.83 0.91
C GLN A 145 -6.55 12.74 1.95
N VAL A 146 -5.32 12.53 2.40
CA VAL A 146 -5.08 11.73 3.61
C VAL A 146 -5.18 12.67 4.80
N PHE A 147 -6.00 12.30 5.76
CA PHE A 147 -6.11 12.98 7.04
C PHE A 147 -5.37 12.20 8.12
N ARG A 148 -4.75 12.93 9.07
CA ARG A 148 -4.26 12.45 10.36
C ARG A 148 -4.98 13.23 11.45
N ASN A 149 -5.74 12.55 12.32
CA ASN A 149 -6.46 13.18 13.44
C ASN A 149 -7.19 14.49 13.03
N HIS A 150 -7.91 14.46 11.91
CA HIS A 150 -8.65 15.61 11.34
C HIS A 150 -7.84 16.70 10.62
N GLN A 151 -6.52 16.60 10.56
CA GLN A 151 -5.67 17.49 9.75
C GLN A 151 -5.27 16.82 8.45
N VAL A 152 -5.14 17.59 7.37
CA VAL A 152 -4.63 17.06 6.09
C VAL A 152 -3.15 16.74 6.24
N ALA A 153 -2.77 15.48 6.09
CA ALA A 153 -1.38 15.04 6.05
C ALA A 153 -0.77 15.29 4.67
N PHE A 154 -1.45 14.86 3.60
CA PHE A 154 -1.09 15.20 2.22
C PHE A 154 -2.27 15.09 1.28
N THR A 155 -2.07 15.52 0.04
CA THR A 155 -3.11 15.61 -0.99
C THR A 155 -2.58 15.14 -2.34
N SER A 156 -3.20 14.11 -2.91
CA SER A 156 -2.98 13.70 -4.30
C SER A 156 -4.03 14.33 -5.19
N PHE A 157 -3.61 14.81 -6.37
CA PHE A 157 -4.51 15.41 -7.34
C PHE A 157 -4.24 14.91 -8.75
N SER A 158 -5.31 14.42 -9.37
CA SER A 158 -5.41 13.90 -10.72
C SER A 158 -6.28 14.82 -11.56
N GLN A 159 -5.89 15.07 -12.80
CA GLN A 159 -6.68 15.80 -13.78
C GLN A 159 -6.93 14.95 -15.02
N HIS A 160 -8.07 15.19 -15.68
CA HIS A 160 -8.40 14.65 -17.01
C HIS A 160 -8.20 13.13 -17.17
N GLY A 161 -8.60 12.32 -16.19
CA GLY A 161 -8.46 10.86 -16.29
C GLY A 161 -7.04 10.32 -16.07
N VAL A 162 -6.09 11.17 -15.66
CA VAL A 162 -4.71 10.77 -15.38
C VAL A 162 -4.55 10.39 -13.91
N SER A 163 -4.05 9.18 -13.66
CA SER A 163 -3.69 8.71 -12.32
C SER A 163 -2.70 9.64 -11.63
N SER A 164 -2.84 9.79 -10.31
CA SER A 164 -1.88 10.51 -9.47
C SER A 164 -1.40 9.61 -8.36
N GLY A 165 -0.13 9.74 -8.01
CA GLY A 165 0.50 9.02 -6.91
C GLY A 165 1.23 10.00 -6.01
N GLN A 166 1.12 9.81 -4.70
CA GLN A 166 1.96 10.51 -3.73
C GLN A 166 2.45 9.51 -2.69
N ALA A 167 3.72 9.63 -2.32
CA ALA A 167 4.30 8.86 -1.23
C ALA A 167 5.17 9.76 -0.35
N GLY A 168 5.34 9.37 0.92
CA GLY A 168 6.19 10.08 1.87
C GLY A 168 6.43 9.25 3.12
N VAL A 169 7.39 9.69 3.92
CA VAL A 169 7.67 9.14 5.25
C VAL A 169 7.08 10.07 6.29
N PHE A 170 6.33 9.52 7.24
CA PHE A 170 5.61 10.26 8.27
C PHE A 170 5.81 9.61 9.64
N ASN A 171 6.02 10.43 10.67
CA ASN A 171 6.08 9.95 12.04
C ASN A 171 4.67 9.94 12.63
N PHE A 172 4.22 8.77 13.07
CA PHE A 172 2.93 8.59 13.72
C PHE A 172 3.10 8.17 15.18
N LYS A 173 2.16 8.62 16.00
CA LYS A 173 2.06 8.20 17.40
C LYS A 173 1.01 7.10 17.51
N LYS A 174 1.22 6.17 18.44
CA LYS A 174 0.18 5.21 18.82
C LYS A 174 -1.13 5.94 19.14
N GLY A 175 -2.23 5.51 18.54
CA GLY A 175 -3.54 6.11 18.65
C GLY A 175 -3.87 7.12 17.55
N ASP A 176 -2.90 7.51 16.72
CA ASP A 176 -3.21 8.31 15.53
C ASP A 176 -4.15 7.54 14.60
N LYS A 177 -5.07 8.29 14.00
CA LYS A 177 -6.02 7.80 13.00
C LYS A 177 -5.73 8.40 11.65
N LEU A 178 -5.67 7.57 10.63
CA LEU A 178 -5.59 7.99 9.24
C LEU A 178 -6.84 7.60 8.49
N TYR A 179 -7.25 8.42 7.53
CA TYR A 179 -8.33 8.08 6.60
C TYR A 179 -8.19 8.91 5.33
N VAL A 180 -8.73 8.40 4.23
CA VAL A 180 -8.69 9.07 2.93
C VAL A 180 -10.05 9.65 2.62
N ARG A 181 -10.10 10.88 2.11
CA ARG A 181 -11.33 11.50 1.63
C ARG A 181 -11.24 11.94 0.18
N ALA A 182 -12.37 11.79 -0.53
CA ALA A 182 -12.57 12.36 -1.86
C ALA A 182 -13.15 13.79 -1.73
N ARG A 183 -12.57 14.77 -2.45
CA ARG A 183 -12.97 16.18 -2.33
C ARG A 183 -13.53 16.82 -3.61
N TYR A 184 -13.23 16.31 -4.80
CA TYR A 184 -13.62 17.00 -6.06
C TYR A 184 -14.25 16.07 -7.10
N VAL A 185 -14.68 14.87 -6.72
CA VAL A 185 -15.23 13.87 -7.64
C VAL A 185 -16.35 13.10 -7.00
N ARG A 186 -17.24 12.64 -7.86
CA ARG A 186 -18.17 11.58 -7.53
C ARG A 186 -17.52 10.21 -7.75
N ASP A 187 -16.77 9.99 -8.83
CA ASP A 187 -16.32 8.64 -9.20
C ASP A 187 -14.82 8.39 -8.89
N VAL A 188 -14.54 7.73 -7.77
CA VAL A 188 -13.21 7.16 -7.49
C VAL A 188 -13.05 5.90 -8.35
N GLY A 189 -12.05 5.90 -9.22
CA GLY A 189 -11.80 4.79 -10.14
C GLY A 189 -11.28 3.54 -9.44
N VAL A 190 -11.54 2.42 -10.12
CA VAL A 190 -11.00 1.11 -9.79
C VAL A 190 -9.47 1.20 -9.81
N HIS A 191 -8.79 0.53 -8.87
CA HIS A 191 -7.33 0.59 -8.65
C HIS A 191 -6.80 1.82 -7.90
N THR A 192 -7.68 2.63 -7.29
CA THR A 192 -7.25 3.56 -6.23
C THR A 192 -6.69 2.75 -5.06
N MET A 193 -5.44 2.98 -4.70
CA MET A 193 -4.70 2.17 -3.72
C MET A 193 -4.09 3.04 -2.63
N ILE A 194 -4.02 2.51 -1.42
CA ILE A 194 -3.23 3.06 -0.32
C ILE A 194 -2.36 1.97 0.29
N SER A 195 -1.10 2.30 0.57
CA SER A 195 -0.16 1.40 1.24
C SER A 195 0.54 2.14 2.37
N ILE A 196 0.58 1.53 3.55
CA ILE A 196 1.27 2.05 4.73
C ILE A 196 2.12 0.95 5.35
N ALA A 197 3.34 1.26 5.79
CA ALA A 197 4.20 0.31 6.48
C ALA A 197 5.12 1.01 7.50
N LEU A 198 5.34 0.39 8.67
CA LEU A 198 6.19 0.87 9.77
C LEU A 198 7.68 0.60 9.54
N LEU A 199 8.46 1.63 9.20
CA LEU A 199 9.88 1.52 8.85
C LEU A 199 10.72 1.17 10.08
N TYR A 200 10.47 1.87 11.18
CA TYR A 200 11.12 1.66 12.47
C TYR A 200 10.29 2.26 13.59
N THR A 201 10.38 1.65 14.78
CA THR A 201 9.74 2.14 15.99
C THR A 201 10.56 3.28 16.61
N GLU A 202 9.88 4.25 17.23
CA GLU A 202 10.53 5.16 18.16
C GLU A 202 10.48 4.52 19.56
N GLU A 203 11.64 4.35 20.20
CA GLU A 203 11.76 3.89 21.61
C GLU A 203 11.36 4.98 22.61
#